data_AF-A0A9J7L246-F1
#
_entry.id   AF-A0A9J7L246-F1
#
_cell.length_a   1.000
_cell.length_b   1.000
_cell.length_c   1.000
_cell.angle_alpha   90.00
_cell.angle_beta   90.00
_cell.angle_gamma   90.00
#
_symmetry.space_group_name_H-M   'P 1'
#
loop_
_entity.id
_entity.type
_entity.pdbx_description
1 polymer ?
#
loop_
_entity_poly.entity_id
_entity_poly.type
_entity_poly.pdbx_seq_one_letter_code
_entity_poly.pdbx_strand_id
1 'polypeptide(L)' 'MDLSSLQEQLKVEIQSHQVLVSQMKKDPQNAELQKRLHELQARITLLSEKQKKVVQQLRKELVKQEPSAEVQKPSPRSN' A
#
# COMPACT_ATOMS: atom_id res chain seq x y z
N MET A 1 2.45 -15.15 -1.36
CA MET A 1 1.89 -13.98 -0.65
C MET A 1 1.08 -13.21 -1.66
N ASP A 2 -0.24 -13.26 -1.53
CA ASP A 2 -1.15 -12.60 -2.44
C ASP A 2 -1.29 -11.11 -2.10
N LEU A 3 -1.38 -10.28 -3.13
CA LEU A 3 -1.54 -8.83 -2.97
C LEU A 3 -2.72 -8.48 -2.07
N SER A 4 -3.83 -9.21 -2.21
CA SER A 4 -5.06 -9.04 -1.42
C SER A 4 -4.81 -9.22 0.08
N SER A 5 -4.05 -10.26 0.45
CA SER A 5 -3.73 -10.56 1.85
C SER A 5 -2.80 -9.48 2.44
N LEU A 6 -1.83 -9.00 1.65
CA LEU A 6 -0.92 -7.92 2.03
C LEU A 6 -1.65 -6.59 2.24
N GLN A 7 -2.65 -6.32 1.40
CA GLN A 7 -3.48 -5.13 1.46
C GLN A 7 -4.43 -5.15 2.67
N GLU A 8 -5.02 -6.31 2.99
CA GLU A 8 -5.82 -6.48 4.19
C GLU A 8 -4.98 -6.30 5.46
N GLN A 9 -3.80 -6.90 5.50
CA GLN A 9 -2.88 -6.79 6.64
C GLN A 9 -2.41 -5.34 6.85
N LEU A 10 -2.10 -4.62 5.76
CA LEU A 10 -1.76 -3.19 5.83
C LEU A 10 -2.94 -2.35 6.37
N LYS A 11 -4.17 -2.64 5.93
CA LYS A 11 -5.38 -1.95 6.40
C LYS A 11 -5.56 -2.13 7.92
N VAL A 12 -5.40 -3.35 8.42
CA VAL A 12 -5.50 -3.66 9.85
C VAL A 12 -4.43 -2.92 10.65
N GLU A 13 -3.18 -2.90 10.18
CA GLU A 13 -2.08 -2.19 10.85
C GLU A 13 -2.32 -0.68 10.89
N ILE A 14 -2.80 -0.07 9.80
CA ILE A 14 -3.17 1.35 9.76
C ILE A 14 -4.31 1.65 10.74
N GLN A 15 -5.33 0.79 10.79
CA GLN A 15 -6.46 0.95 11.72
C GLN A 15 -5.98 0.85 13.18
N SER A 16 -5.13 -0.12 13.48
CA SER A 16 -4.51 -0.27 14.80
C SER A 16 -3.69 0.97 15.19
N HIS A 17 -2.89 1.49 14.25
CA HIS A 17 -2.16 2.74 14.44
C HIS A 17 -3.09 3.93 14.74
N GLN A 18 -4.21 4.07 14.02
CA GLN A 18 -5.19 5.15 14.27
C GLN A 18 -5.82 5.08 15.67
N VAL A 19 -6.16 3.87 16.13
CA VAL A 19 -6.65 3.64 17.49
C VAL A 19 -5.57 4.02 18.50
N LEU A 20 -4.33 3.61 18.27
CA LEU A 20 -3.21 3.89 19.16
C LEU A 20 -2.88 5.39 19.24
N VAL A 21 -2.91 6.11 18.11
CA VAL A 21 -2.80 7.58 18.06
C VAL A 21 -3.90 8.24 18.87
N SER A 22 -5.14 7.74 18.77
CA SER A 22 -6.27 8.25 19.54
C SER A 22 -6.11 8.02 21.03
N GLN A 23 -5.46 6.92 21.44
CA GLN A 23 -5.10 6.67 22.83
C GLN A 23 -3.93 7.55 23.28
N MET A 24 -2.89 7.73 22.46
CA MET A 24 -1.78 8.66 22.75
C MET A 24 -2.25 10.10 22.89
N LYS A 25 -3.29 10.52 22.18
CA LYS A 25 -3.90 11.84 22.38
C LYS A 25 -4.51 12.01 23.78
N LYS A 26 -4.97 10.91 24.39
CA LYS A 26 -5.50 10.91 25.77
C LYS A 26 -4.38 10.80 26.79
N ASP A 27 -3.36 10.00 26.49
CA ASP A 27 -2.21 9.77 27.37
C ASP A 27 -0.88 9.87 26.61
N PRO A 28 -0.38 11.10 26.38
CA PRO A 28 0.80 11.32 25.54
C PRO A 28 2.12 10.94 26.22
N GLN A 29 2.11 10.74 27.54
CA GLN A 29 3.30 10.39 28.33
C GLN A 29 3.47 8.87 28.48
N ASN A 30 2.52 8.06 28.02
CA ASN A 30 2.64 6.61 28.08
C ASN A 30 3.73 6.11 27.12
N ALA A 31 4.90 5.80 27.70
CA ALA A 31 6.05 5.26 26.99
C ALA A 31 5.75 3.94 26.26
N GLU A 32 4.83 3.11 26.80
CA GLU A 32 4.42 1.88 26.11
C GLU A 32 3.63 2.19 24.83
N LEU A 33 2.70 3.14 24.88
CA LEU A 33 1.94 3.55 23.69
C LEU A 33 2.88 4.15 22.63
N GLN A 34 3.82 5.00 23.02
CA GLN A 34 4.81 5.54 22.09
C GLN A 34 5.62 4.43 21.42
N LYS A 35 6.10 3.46 22.19
CA LYS A 35 6.85 2.32 21.65
C LYS A 35 6.02 1.51 20.65
N ARG A 36 4.78 1.15 21.02
CA ARG A 36 3.86 0.43 20.12
C ARG A 36 3.53 1.23 18.86
N LEU A 37 3.42 2.56 18.95
CA LEU A 37 3.17 3.44 17.80
C LEU A 37 4.32 3.31 16.80
N HIS A 38 5.55 3.49 17.26
CA HIS A 38 6.74 3.38 16.42
C HIS A 38 6.87 1.99 15.79
N GLU A 39 6.57 0.93 16.53
CA GLU A 39 6.56 -0.44 16.00
C GLU A 39 5.49 -0.63 14.91
N LEU A 40 4.27 -0.16 15.13
CA LEU A 40 3.20 -0.21 14.13
C LEU A 40 3.58 0.60 12.89
N GLN A 41 4.19 1.77 13.06
CA GLN A 41 4.63 2.62 11.95
C GLN A 41 5.73 1.95 11.13
N ALA A 42 6.69 1.27 11.78
CA ALA A 42 7.70 0.48 11.10
C ALA A 42 7.09 -0.70 10.33
N ARG A 43 6.09 -1.39 10.90
CA ARG A 43 5.34 -2.46 10.21
C ARG A 43 4.58 -1.94 9.01
N ILE A 44 3.87 -0.81 9.14
CA ILE A 44 3.14 -0.17 8.03
C ILE A 44 4.11 0.18 6.90
N THR A 45 5.26 0.79 7.20
CA THR A 45 6.29 1.10 6.20
C THR A 45 6.79 -0.16 5.49
N LEU A 46 7.17 -1.19 6.26
CA LEU A 46 7.66 -2.46 5.70
C LEU A 46 6.60 -3.14 4.82
N LEU A 47 5.35 -3.19 5.28
CA LEU A 47 4.23 -3.75 4.52
C LEU A 47 3.94 -2.94 3.25
N SER A 48 3.98 -1.61 3.34
CA SER A 48 3.79 -0.72 2.18
C SER A 48 4.87 -0.93 1.12
N GLU A 49 6.13 -1.09 1.55
CA GLU A 49 7.24 -1.40 0.63
C GLU A 49 7.08 -2.78 -0.03
N LYS A 50 6.70 -3.80 0.75
CA LYS A 50 6.39 -5.13 0.21
C LYS A 50 5.24 -5.08 -0.79
N GLN A 51 4.15 -4.37 -0.46
CA GLN A 51 3.01 -4.18 -1.35
C GLN A 51 3.45 -3.54 -2.66
N LYS A 52 4.24 -2.45 -2.58
CA LYS A 52 4.75 -1.74 -3.76
C LYS A 52 5.57 -2.65 -4.66
N LYS A 53 6.46 -3.48 -4.10
CA LYS A 53 7.24 -4.46 -4.87
C LYS A 53 6.35 -5.49 -5.58
N VAL A 54 5.37 -6.05 -4.87
CA VAL A 54 4.42 -7.02 -5.45
C VAL A 54 3.60 -6.37 -6.57
N VAL A 55 3.09 -5.16 -6.37
CA VAL A 55 2.37 -4.40 -7.41
C VAL A 55 3.25 -4.11 -8.61
N GLN A 56 4.51 -3.72 -8.41
CA GLN A 56 5.46 -3.48 -9.50
C GLN A 56 5.79 -4.76 -10.27
N GLN A 57 5.92 -5.90 -9.59
CA GLN A 57 6.12 -7.20 -10.23
C GLN A 57 4.90 -7.58 -11.06
N LEU A 58 3.70 -7.52 -10.48
CA LEU A 58 2.44 -7.80 -11.19
C LEU A 58 2.26 -6.88 -12.41
N ARG A 59 2.57 -5.59 -12.28
CA ARG A 59 2.56 -4.65 -13.43
C ARG A 59 3.58 -5.04 -14.49
N LYS A 60 4.79 -5.45 -14.11
CA LYS A 60 5.82 -5.91 -15.07
C LYS A 60 5.41 -7.20 -15.77
N GLU A 61 4.81 -8.15 -15.06
CA GLU A 61 4.30 -9.39 -15.65
C GLU A 61 3.14 -9.10 -16.62
N LEU A 62 2.23 -8.21 -16.23
CA LEU A 62 1.14 -7.76 -17.11
C LEU A 62 1.69 -7.05 -18.37
N VAL A 63 2.69 -6.19 -18.22
CA VAL A 63 3.34 -5.51 -19.36
C VAL A 63 4.13 -6.48 -20.24
N LYS A 64 4.76 -7.53 -19.67
CA LYS A 64 5.45 -8.57 -20.43
C LYS A 64 4.50 -9.46 -21.23
N GLN A 65 3.24 -9.56 -20.83
CA GLN A 65 2.20 -10.28 -21.58
C GLN A 65 1.59 -9.47 -22.73
N GLU A 66 1.95 -8.19 -22.89
CA GLU A 66 1.50 -7.35 -24.01
C GLU A 66 2.62 -7.18 -25.07
N PRO A 67 2.83 -8.14 -25.98
CA PRO A 67 3.16 -7.81 -27.35
C PRO A 67 1.86 -7.62 -28.12
N SER A 68 1.62 -6.40 -28.62
CA SER A 68 0.64 -6.10 -29.67
C SER A 68 -0.81 -5.82 -29.25
N ALA A 69 -1.05 -4.73 -28.52
CA ALA A 69 -2.28 -3.97 -28.67
C ALA A 69 -1.96 -2.66 -29.41
N GLU A 70 -2.25 -2.72 -30.71
CA GLU A 70 -2.12 -1.69 -31.72
C GLU A 70 -2.45 -0.26 -31.22
N VAL A 71 -1.47 0.63 -31.38
CA VAL A 71 -1.66 2.08 -31.32
C VAL A 71 -2.56 2.49 -32.49
N GLN A 72 -3.88 2.35 -32.31
CA GLN A 72 -4.84 2.97 -33.23
C GLN A 72 -4.83 4.48 -32.99
N LYS A 73 -4.07 5.18 -33.84
CA LYS A 73 -4.17 6.63 -34.06
C LYS A 73 -5.64 6.99 -34.28
N PRO A 74 -6.22 7.96 -33.56
CA PRO A 74 -7.45 8.57 -34.02
C PRO A 74 -7.11 9.43 -35.25
N SER A 75 -7.41 8.92 -36.44
CA SER A 75 -7.54 9.77 -37.64
C SER A 75 -8.61 10.83 -37.36
N PRO A 76 -8.30 12.13 -37.47
CA PRO A 76 -9.34 13.14 -37.47
C PRO A 76 -10.07 13.05 -38.80
N ARG A 77 -11.32 12.59 -38.74
CA ARG A 77 -12.27 12.56 -39.83
C ARG A 77 -12.62 14.01 -40.19
N SER A 78 -12.28 14.41 -41.42
CA SER A 78 -12.70 15.66 -42.06
C SER A 78 -14.22 15.78 -42.07
N ASN A 79 -14.73 16.97 -41.75
CA ASN A 79 -16.00 17.49 -42.25
C ASN A 79 -15.93 19.01 -42.34
#